data_AF-A0A974Z7H5-F1
#
_entry.id   AF-A0A974Z7H5-F1
#
_cell.length_a   1.000
_cell.length_b   1.000
_cell.length_c   1.000
_cell.angle_alpha   90.00
_cell.angle_beta   90.00
_cell.angle_gamma   90.00
#
_symmetry.space_group_name_H-M   'P 1'
#
loop_
_entity.id
_entity.type
_entity.pdbx_description
1 polymer ?
#
loop_
_entity_poly.entity_id
_entity_poly.type
_entity_poly.pdbx_seq_one_letter_code
_entity_poly.pdbx_strand_id
1 'polypeptide(L)' 'MSGAEPGPRVDLNRDIGEGFGRRRMPFDAELMKLVTTVNVAAGCHAGDPSLIRSTIRTAVEEALDIADGWK' A
#
# COMPACT_ATOMS: atom_id res chain seq x y z
N MET A 1 -36.33 -16.46 2.94
CA MET A 1 -34.96 -16.29 3.47
C MET A 1 -34.59 -14.84 3.22
N SER A 2 -34.67 -13.95 4.21
CA SER A 2 -34.23 -12.56 4.01
C SER A 2 -32.70 -12.55 4.01
N GLY A 3 -32.09 -12.14 2.90
CA GLY A 3 -30.66 -11.82 2.87
C GLY A 3 -30.41 -10.65 3.81
N ALA A 4 -29.49 -10.80 4.76
CA ALA A 4 -29.03 -9.66 5.53
C ALA A 4 -28.29 -8.71 4.58
N GLU A 5 -28.60 -7.42 4.66
CA GLU A 5 -27.85 -6.39 3.95
C GLU A 5 -26.36 -6.48 4.34
N PRO A 6 -25.42 -6.38 3.39
CA PRO A 6 -24.00 -6.43 3.71
C PRO A 6 -23.67 -5.29 4.68
N GLY A 7 -22.90 -5.63 5.72
CA GLY A 7 -22.44 -4.66 6.72
C GLY A 7 -21.56 -3.57 6.11
N PRO A 8 -21.25 -2.50 6.87
CA PRO A 8 -20.44 -1.39 6.40
C PRO A 8 -19.07 -1.87 5.86
N ARG A 9 -18.65 -1.33 4.72
CA ARG A 9 -17.34 -1.60 4.12
C ARG A 9 -16.29 -0.71 4.78
N VAL A 10 -15.19 -1.32 5.19
CA VAL A 10 -14.04 -0.62 5.79
C VAL A 10 -12.86 -0.67 4.82
N ASP A 11 -12.11 0.43 4.71
CA ASP A 11 -10.82 0.48 4.04
C ASP A 11 -9.73 0.03 5.01
N LEU A 12 -8.88 -0.88 4.57
CA LEU A 12 -7.67 -1.26 5.29
C LEU A 12 -6.47 -0.74 4.51
N ASN A 13 -5.68 0.13 5.15
CA ASN A 13 -4.49 0.71 4.53
C ASN A 13 -3.20 0.31 5.27
N ARG A 14 -2.07 0.46 4.58
CA ARG A 14 -0.74 0.27 5.17
C ARG A 14 0.33 1.08 4.44
N ASP A 15 1.35 1.51 5.17
CA ASP A 15 2.50 2.27 4.65
C ASP A 15 3.51 1.37 3.94
N ILE A 16 3.76 1.59 2.65
CA ILE A 16 4.62 0.75 1.81
C ILE A 16 5.77 1.57 1.22
N GLY A 17 6.90 0.91 0.93
CA GLY A 17 8.02 1.56 0.25
C GLY A 17 8.88 2.41 1.18
N GLU A 18 8.82 2.16 2.49
CA GLU A 18 9.58 2.88 3.52
C GLU A 18 11.04 2.42 3.66
N GLY A 19 11.54 1.64 2.71
CA GLY A 19 12.97 1.32 2.60
C GLY A 19 13.81 2.49 2.07
N PHE A 20 15.12 2.30 2.02
CA PHE A 20 16.03 3.26 1.38
C PHE A 20 17.33 2.60 0.92
N GLY A 21 17.71 2.84 -0.35
CA GLY A 21 18.90 2.28 -0.95
C GLY A 21 18.82 0.75 -1.02
N ARG A 22 19.74 0.05 -0.36
CA ARG A 22 19.74 -1.42 -0.30
C ARG A 22 18.78 -1.99 0.75
N ARG A 23 18.27 -1.17 1.68
CA ARG A 23 17.34 -1.64 2.71
C ARG A 23 15.92 -1.67 2.16
N ARG A 24 15.24 -2.80 2.32
CA ARG A 24 13.83 -3.00 1.97
C ARG A 24 13.05 -3.32 3.24
N MET A 25 11.79 -2.91 3.28
CA MET A 25 10.89 -3.35 4.34
C MET A 25 10.50 -4.81 4.06
N PRO A 26 10.58 -5.69 5.07
CA PRO A 26 10.13 -7.05 4.91
C PRO A 26 8.61 -7.07 4.73
N PHE A 27 8.11 -8.01 3.94
CA PHE A 27 6.68 -8.30 3.77
C PHE A 27 5.83 -7.24 3.06
N ASP A 28 6.42 -6.23 2.42
CA ASP A 28 5.66 -5.22 1.65
C ASP A 28 4.75 -5.88 0.58
N ALA A 29 5.28 -6.85 -0.17
CA ALA A 29 4.53 -7.54 -1.22
C ALA A 29 3.43 -8.45 -0.68
N GLU A 30 3.67 -9.12 0.46
CA GLU A 30 2.69 -9.96 1.12
C GLU A 30 1.57 -9.14 1.74
N LEU A 31 1.89 -7.99 2.34
CA LEU A 31 0.92 -7.09 2.96
C LEU A 31 0.04 -6.39 1.92
N MET A 32 0.58 -6.04 0.74
CA MET A 32 -0.20 -5.48 -0.37
C MET A 32 -1.39 -6.36 -0.76
N LYS A 33 -1.33 -7.67 -0.56
CA LYS A 33 -2.42 -8.61 -0.88
C LYS A 33 -3.56 -8.62 0.14
N LEU A 34 -3.38 -7.95 1.28
CA LEU A 34 -4.32 -7.96 2.40
C LEU A 34 -5.04 -6.61 2.59
N VAL A 35 -4.60 -5.56 1.89
CA VAL A 35 -5.08 -4.19 2.06
C VAL A 35 -5.85 -3.71 0.82
N THR A 36 -6.64 -2.65 0.99
CA THR A 36 -7.37 -2.00 -0.11
C THR A 36 -6.65 -0.74 -0.59
N THR A 37 -5.93 -0.07 0.31
CA THR A 37 -5.15 1.14 0.01
C THR A 37 -3.69 0.95 0.46
N VAL A 38 -2.75 1.52 -0.27
CA VAL A 38 -1.34 1.64 0.15
C VAL A 38 -0.90 3.08 0.22
N ASN A 39 -0.23 3.43 1.31
CA ASN A 39 0.37 4.75 1.48
C ASN A 39 1.84 4.66 1.07
N VAL A 40 2.21 5.24 -0.08
CA VAL A 40 3.57 5.07 -0.61
C VAL A 40 4.48 6.19 -0.13
N ALA A 41 5.63 5.83 0.46
CA ALA A 41 6.62 6.79 0.89
C ALA A 41 7.07 7.73 -0.25
N ALA A 42 7.30 9.01 0.06
CA ALA A 42 7.53 10.06 -0.94
C ALA A 42 8.97 10.61 -1.00
N GLY A 43 9.90 10.03 -0.23
CA GLY A 43 11.33 10.38 -0.30
C GLY A 43 11.84 11.39 0.73
N CYS A 44 10.98 11.91 1.63
CA CYS A 44 11.40 12.78 2.72
C CYS A 44 11.95 11.97 3.90
N HIS A 45 11.10 11.18 4.58
CA HIS A 45 11.51 10.33 5.70
C HIS A 45 11.96 8.93 5.25
N ALA A 46 11.44 8.44 4.13
CA ALA A 46 11.74 7.13 3.57
C ALA A 46 11.39 7.08 2.07
N GLY A 47 11.85 6.01 1.40
CA GLY A 47 11.67 5.81 -0.04
C GLY A 47 12.81 6.44 -0.85
N ASP A 48 13.47 5.64 -1.68
CA ASP A 48 14.36 6.15 -2.74
C ASP A 48 13.62 6.14 -4.10
N PRO A 49 14.03 6.94 -5.10
CA PRO A 49 13.30 7.03 -6.36
C PRO A 49 13.06 5.69 -7.06
N SER A 50 14.01 4.75 -6.95
CA SER A 50 13.87 3.43 -7.56
C SER A 50 12.88 2.57 -6.79
N LEU A 51 12.91 2.60 -5.44
CA LEU A 51 11.94 1.93 -4.60
C LEU A 51 10.53 2.44 -4.85
N ILE A 52 10.32 3.76 -4.76
CA ILE A 52 9.02 4.40 -4.95
C ILE A 52 8.41 4.00 -6.29
N ARG A 53 9.21 4.08 -7.38
CA ARG A 53 8.77 3.66 -8.71
C ARG A 53 8.36 2.18 -8.75
N SER A 54 9.14 1.29 -8.14
CA SER A 54 8.80 -0.14 -8.10
C SER A 54 7.55 -0.42 -7.27
N THR A 55 7.39 0.25 -6.12
CA THR A 55 6.24 0.13 -5.23
C THR A 55 4.96 0.60 -5.91
N ILE A 56 4.97 1.77 -6.56
CA ILE A 56 3.81 2.28 -7.31
C ILE A 56 3.43 1.31 -8.43
N ARG A 57 4.41 0.80 -9.17
CA ARG A 57 4.14 -0.16 -10.25
C ARG A 57 3.44 -1.41 -9.72
N THR A 58 3.93 -1.99 -8.63
CA THR A 58 3.30 -3.18 -8.02
C THR A 58 1.91 -2.86 -7.49
N ALA A 59 1.69 -1.71 -6.85
CA ALA A 59 0.36 -1.31 -6.38
C ALA A 59 -0.65 -1.17 -7.53
N VAL A 60 -0.24 -0.63 -8.68
CA VAL A 60 -1.07 -0.56 -9.89
C VAL A 60 -1.36 -1.95 -10.47
N GLU A 61 -0.37 -2.84 -10.51
CA GLU A 61 -0.53 -4.23 -10.99
C GLU A 61 -1.52 -5.02 -10.12
N GLU A 62 -1.53 -4.77 -8.80
CA GLU A 62 -2.45 -5.37 -7.83
C GLU A 62 -3.78 -4.61 -7.70
N ALA A 63 -4.01 -3.56 -8.51
CA ALA A 63 -5.21 -2.71 -8.51
C ALA A 63 -5.57 -2.09 -7.13
N LEU A 64 -4.54 -1.67 -6.38
CA LEU A 64 -4.69 -1.00 -5.08
C LEU A 64 -4.86 0.51 -5.24
N ASP A 65 -5.62 1.12 -4.33
CA ASP A 65 -5.64 2.58 -4.20
C ASP A 65 -4.29 3.08 -3.66
N ILE A 66 -3.76 4.17 -4.21
CA ILE A 66 -2.48 4.76 -3.80
C ILE A 66 -2.75 6.12 -3.12
N ALA A 67 -2.19 6.30 -1.93
CA ALA A 67 -2.31 7.53 -1.14
C ALA A 67 -0.95 7.95 -0.53
N ASP A 68 -0.93 9.11 0.13
CA ASP A 68 0.25 9.73 0.73
C ASP A 68 0.33 9.57 2.27
N GLY A 69 -0.55 8.77 2.88
CA GLY A 69 -0.50 8.45 4.31
C GLY A 69 -1.40 9.28 5.23
N TRP A 70 -2.19 10.20 4.69
CA TRP A 70 -3.06 11.10 5.48
C TRP A 70 -4.56 10.92 5.23
N LYS A 71 -4.97 9.74 4.73
CA LYS A 71 -6.39 9.35 4.65
C LYS A 71 -6.99 9.08 6.02
#